data_AF-A0A2D4FHJ1-F1
#
_entry.id   AF-A0A2D4FHJ1-F1
#
_cell.length_a   1.000
_cell.length_b   1.000
_cell.length_c   1.000
_cell.angle_alpha   90.00
_cell.angle_beta   90.00
_cell.angle_gamma   90.00
#
_symmetry.space_group_name_H-M   'P 1'
#
loop_
_entity.id
_entity.type
_entity.pdbx_description
1 polymer ?
#
loop_
_entity_poly.entity_id
_entity_poly.type
_entity_poly.pdbx_seq_one_letter_code
_entity_poly.pdbx_strand_id
1 'polypeptide(L)'
;MAFNLSCDPLEGSLLTIQRYGEAAGVQEIKGSRSLLSVPPIAKELHIEIVTSPTYNTKGIYDRILYQHFQTPRLVQENDILCLPTVGHPEFLEENSTKFVRWPELCFRVKRILPAEKIQQSIG
;
A
#
# COMPACT_ATOMS: atom_id res chain seq x y z
N MET A 1 -8.99 -5.17 5.17
CA MET A 1 -10.17 -4.47 5.73
C MET A 1 -9.92 -2.99 5.53
N ALA A 2 -10.88 -2.24 4.99
CA ALA A 2 -10.75 -0.79 4.78
C ALA A 2 -11.70 -0.07 5.73
N PHE A 3 -11.18 0.92 6.45
CA PHE A 3 -11.92 1.78 7.37
C PHE A 3 -11.83 3.21 6.85
N ASN A 4 -12.95 3.93 6.80
CA ASN A 4 -12.89 5.37 6.57
C ASN A 4 -12.63 6.05 7.91
N LEU A 5 -11.57 6.84 7.96
CA LEU A 5 -11.32 7.75 9.08
C LEU A 5 -11.90 9.10 8.67
N SER A 6 -13.19 9.32 8.97
CA SER A 6 -13.76 10.67 8.95
C SER A 6 -13.31 11.37 10.23
N CYS A 7 -12.50 12.41 10.08
CA CYS A 7 -12.05 13.24 11.19
C CYS A 7 -12.79 14.58 11.13
N ASP A 8 -13.96 14.67 11.78
CA ASP A 8 -14.60 15.96 12.03
C ASP A 8 -14.16 16.47 13.41
N PRO A 9 -13.44 17.60 13.49
CA PRO A 9 -12.92 18.09 14.74
C PRO A 9 -13.96 18.96 15.44
N LEU A 10 -14.93 18.35 16.11
CA LEU A 10 -15.79 19.05 17.07
C LEU A 10 -15.95 18.23 18.35
N GLU A 11 -15.42 18.79 19.43
CA GLU A 11 -15.58 18.46 20.86
C GLU A 11 -15.47 16.98 21.28
N GLY A 12 -14.33 16.65 21.90
CA GLY A 12 -14.17 15.42 22.68
C GLY A 12 -13.61 14.26 21.85
N SER A 13 -12.32 14.01 22.03
CA SER A 13 -11.50 13.00 21.34
C SER A 13 -12.03 11.57 21.42
N LEU A 14 -13.01 11.22 20.59
CA LEU A 14 -13.45 9.86 20.33
C LEU A 14 -13.37 9.63 18.83
N LEU A 15 -12.31 8.92 18.41
CA LEU A 15 -12.15 8.49 17.03
C LEU A 15 -13.23 7.46 16.73
N THR A 16 -14.28 7.86 16.01
CA THR A 16 -15.32 6.93 15.57
C THR A 16 -14.89 6.27 14.28
N ILE A 17 -14.56 4.99 14.35
CA ILE A 17 -14.33 4.16 13.16
C ILE A 17 -15.68 3.66 12.68
N GLN A 18 -16.13 4.15 11.52
CA GLN A 18 -17.36 3.65 10.88
C GLN A 18 -17.02 2.71 9.73
N ARG A 19 -17.77 1.60 9.63
CA ARG A 19 -17.64 0.65 8.53
C ARG A 19 -18.25 1.27 7.27
N TYR A 20 -17.52 1.23 6.17
CA TYR A 20 -18.06 1.67 4.88
C TYR A 20 -19.27 0.80 4.48
N GLY A 21 -20.43 1.43 4.25
CA GLY A 21 -21.64 0.77 3.73
C GLY A 21 -22.73 0.41 4.75
N GLU A 22 -22.74 0.99 5.95
CA GLU A 22 -23.84 0.80 6.91
C GLU A 22 -25.06 1.67 6.52
N ALA A 23 -25.79 1.26 5.48
CA ALA A 23 -27.13 1.76 5.23
C ALA A 23 -28.12 1.03 6.15
N ALA A 24 -28.97 1.78 6.85
CA ALA A 24 -29.95 1.25 7.78
C ALA A 24 -30.95 0.32 7.07
N GLY A 25 -31.04 -0.96 7.49
CA GLY A 25 -32.19 -1.82 7.16
C GLY A 25 -31.95 -3.29 6.78
N VAL A 26 -30.72 -3.83 6.80
CA VAL A 26 -30.48 -5.20 6.30
C VAL A 26 -30.41 -6.24 7.44
N GLN A 27 -31.43 -7.10 7.52
CA GLN A 27 -31.54 -8.24 8.44
C GLN A 27 -30.28 -9.12 8.51
N GLU A 28 -30.04 -9.67 9.70
CA GLU A 28 -28.86 -10.46 10.06
C GLU A 28 -28.98 -11.90 9.54
N ILE A 29 -28.30 -12.19 8.43
CA ILE A 29 -28.13 -13.56 7.94
C ILE A 29 -26.83 -14.11 8.54
N LYS A 30 -26.90 -15.26 9.19
CA LYS A 30 -25.76 -15.99 9.76
C LYS A 30 -24.72 -16.31 8.67
N GLY A 31 -23.64 -15.55 8.67
CA GLY A 31 -22.49 -15.68 7.76
C GLY A 31 -21.59 -14.45 7.83
N SER A 32 -20.35 -14.56 7.37
CA SER A 32 -19.46 -13.40 7.24
C SER A 32 -20.05 -12.41 6.22
N ARG A 33 -20.55 -11.26 6.69
CA ARG A 33 -21.18 -10.20 5.88
C ARG A 33 -20.16 -9.33 5.12
N SER A 34 -18.92 -9.80 4.96
CA SER A 34 -17.94 -9.12 4.11
C SER A 34 -18.32 -9.33 2.64
N LEU A 35 -19.24 -8.52 2.13
CA LEU A 35 -19.43 -8.24 0.70
C LEU A 35 -18.27 -7.41 0.13
N LEU A 36 -17.09 -7.47 0.76
CA LEU A 36 -15.92 -6.76 0.28
C LEU A 36 -15.53 -7.43 -1.04
N SER A 37 -15.74 -6.71 -2.14
CA SER A 37 -15.17 -7.11 -3.41
C SER A 37 -13.68 -7.33 -3.18
N VAL A 38 -13.18 -8.50 -3.61
CA VAL A 38 -11.74 -8.74 -3.64
C VAL A 38 -11.15 -7.62 -4.50
N PRO A 39 -10.20 -6.81 -3.98
CA PRO A 39 -9.60 -5.76 -4.77
C PRO A 39 -9.05 -6.35 -6.08
N PRO A 40 -9.26 -5.67 -7.21
CA PRO A 40 -8.79 -6.18 -8.48
C PRO A 40 -7.27 -6.36 -8.45
N ILE A 41 -6.80 -7.46 -9.04
CA ILE A 41 -5.37 -7.71 -9.18
C ILE A 41 -4.86 -6.85 -10.33
N ALA A 42 -3.77 -6.13 -10.09
CA ALA A 42 -3.07 -5.37 -11.12
C ALA A 42 -2.14 -6.31 -11.91
N LYS A 43 -2.07 -6.11 -13.24
CA LYS A 43 -1.08 -6.74 -14.10
C LYS A 43 0.25 -6.01 -14.05
N GLU A 44 0.20 -4.68 -13.90
CA GLU A 44 1.37 -3.83 -13.94
C GLU A 44 1.21 -2.66 -12.97
N LEU A 45 2.29 -2.35 -12.24
CA LEU A 45 2.35 -1.26 -11.29
C LEU A 45 3.52 -0.34 -11.66
N HIS A 46 3.22 0.93 -11.94
CA HIS A 46 4.22 1.94 -12.27
C HIS A 46 4.53 2.74 -11.02
N ILE A 47 5.80 2.77 -10.64
CA ILE A 47 6.29 3.48 -9.47
C ILE A 47 7.44 4.42 -9.84
N GLU A 48 7.55 5.51 -9.08
CA GLU A 48 8.60 6.51 -9.22
C GLU A 48 9.31 6.66 -7.88
N ILE A 49 10.64 6.66 -7.87
CA ILE A 49 11.40 6.88 -6.64
C ILE A 49 11.18 8.30 -6.13
N VAL A 50 10.85 8.43 -4.85
CA VAL A 50 10.70 9.74 -4.21
C VAL A 50 12.09 10.29 -3.94
N THR A 51 12.39 11.52 -4.36
CA THR A 51 13.69 12.13 -4.08
C THR A 51 13.89 12.35 -2.58
N SER A 52 14.99 11.83 -2.03
CA SER A 52 15.39 11.99 -0.63
C SER A 52 16.91 12.06 -0.53
N PRO A 53 17.48 12.79 0.45
CA PRO A 53 18.91 12.74 0.73
C PRO A 53 19.39 11.40 1.30
N THR A 54 18.48 10.49 1.69
CA THR A 54 18.81 9.24 2.39
C THR A 54 19.16 8.08 1.47
N TYR A 55 19.00 8.23 0.16
CA TYR A 55 19.28 7.19 -0.84
C TYR A 55 19.44 7.79 -2.24
N ASN A 56 20.07 7.05 -3.14
CA ASN A 56 20.35 7.49 -4.50
C ASN A 56 19.15 7.23 -5.43
N THR A 57 18.58 8.27 -6.04
CA THR A 57 17.45 8.11 -6.98
C THR A 57 17.81 7.35 -8.27
N LYS A 58 19.10 7.16 -8.56
CA LYS A 58 19.60 6.38 -9.70
C LYS A 58 20.07 4.97 -9.31
N GLY A 59 19.84 4.56 -8.07
CA GLY A 59 20.18 3.22 -7.59
C GLY A 59 19.35 2.12 -8.23
N ILE A 60 19.85 0.88 -8.17
CA ILE A 60 19.14 -0.32 -8.61
C ILE A 60 18.48 -0.96 -7.38
N TYR A 61 17.15 -1.06 -7.36
CA TYR A 61 16.37 -1.47 -6.19
C TYR A 61 15.46 -2.68 -6.44
N ASP A 62 15.73 -3.45 -7.49
CA ASP A 62 14.88 -4.57 -7.91
C ASP A 62 14.72 -5.63 -6.81
N ARG A 63 15.79 -5.91 -6.07
CA ARG A 63 15.78 -6.93 -5.01
C ARG A 63 14.87 -6.57 -3.83
N ILE A 64 14.99 -5.34 -3.33
CA ILE A 64 14.17 -4.85 -2.21
C ILE A 64 12.70 -4.70 -2.64
N LEU A 65 12.44 -4.27 -3.88
CA LEU A 65 11.10 -4.23 -4.45
C LEU A 65 10.49 -5.63 -4.57
N TYR A 66 11.24 -6.59 -5.12
CA TYR A 66 10.80 -7.97 -5.23
C TYR A 66 10.40 -8.55 -3.87
N GLN A 67 11.24 -8.39 -2.86
CA GLN A 67 10.95 -8.83 -1.49
C GLN A 67 9.72 -8.14 -0.89
N HIS A 68 9.57 -6.83 -1.10
CA HIS A 68 8.43 -6.07 -0.57
C HIS A 68 7.08 -6.57 -1.11
N PHE A 69 7.04 -6.96 -2.38
CA PHE A 69 5.85 -7.46 -3.07
C PHE A 69 5.68 -8.98 -3.02
N GLN A 70 6.53 -9.73 -2.29
CA GLN A 70 6.25 -11.14 -1.97
C GLN A 70 4.96 -11.29 -1.15
N THR A 71 4.57 -10.23 -0.42
CA THR A 71 3.26 -10.12 0.22
C THR A 71 2.38 -9.20 -0.61
N PRO A 72 1.15 -9.60 -1.00
CA PRO A 72 0.22 -8.74 -1.73
C PRO A 72 -0.02 -7.40 -1.03
N ARG A 73 0.01 -6.31 -1.80
CA ARG A 73 -0.20 -4.94 -1.30
C ARG A 73 -1.45 -4.35 -1.96
N LEU A 74 -2.31 -3.75 -1.15
CA LEU A 74 -3.36 -2.87 -1.65
C LEU A 74 -2.75 -1.48 -1.87
N VAL A 75 -2.89 -0.93 -3.07
CA VAL A 75 -2.32 0.36 -3.45
C VAL A 75 -3.30 1.15 -4.32
N GLN A 76 -3.18 2.48 -4.28
CA GLN A 76 -3.87 3.44 -5.12
C GLN A 76 -2.87 4.38 -5.81
N GLU A 77 -3.31 5.05 -6.87
CA GLU A 77 -2.48 6.08 -7.51
C GLU A 77 -2.16 7.22 -6.53
N ASN A 78 -0.91 7.68 -6.56
CA ASN A 78 -0.31 8.65 -5.65
C ASN A 78 0.01 8.15 -4.22
N ASP A 79 -0.25 6.89 -3.90
CA ASP A 79 0.23 6.28 -2.65
C ASP A 79 1.76 6.34 -2.57
N ILE A 80 2.28 6.49 -1.35
CA ILE A 80 3.70 6.38 -1.05
C ILE A 80 3.98 5.04 -0.39
N LEU A 81 4.78 4.21 -1.07
CA LEU A 81 5.26 2.93 -0.59
C LEU A 81 6.62 3.12 0.08
N CYS A 82 6.68 2.90 1.38
CA CYS A 82 7.93 2.95 2.15
C CYS A 82 8.46 1.54 2.39
N LEU A 83 9.70 1.27 1.96
CA LEU A 83 10.34 -0.02 2.06
C LEU A 83 11.45 0.02 3.12
N PRO A 84 11.49 -0.96 4.04
CA PRO A 84 12.56 -1.04 5.03
C PRO A 84 13.88 -1.41 4.34
N THR A 85 14.94 -0.65 4.61
CA THR A 85 16.27 -0.87 4.00
C THR A 85 17.20 -1.74 4.84
N VAL A 86 16.72 -2.23 5.98
CA VAL A 86 17.51 -3.06 6.90
C VAL A 86 17.99 -4.32 6.18
N GLY A 87 19.31 -4.58 6.20
CA GLY A 87 19.90 -5.76 5.57
C GLY A 87 20.20 -5.61 4.08
N HIS A 88 20.01 -4.41 3.51
CA HIS A 88 20.33 -4.09 2.13
C HIS A 88 21.67 -3.32 2.03
N PRO A 89 22.71 -3.89 1.38
CA PRO A 89 24.04 -3.29 1.35
C PRO A 89 24.09 -1.97 0.58
N GLU A 90 23.13 -1.72 -0.31
CA GLU A 90 23.03 -0.48 -1.09
C GLU A 90 22.83 0.76 -0.19
N PHE A 91 22.49 0.55 1.09
CA PHE A 91 22.27 1.60 2.09
C PHE A 91 23.36 1.64 3.19
N LEU A 92 24.35 0.74 3.14
CA LEU A 92 25.42 0.63 4.14
C LEU A 92 26.58 1.60 3.89
N GLU A 93 26.95 1.81 2.63
CA GLU A 93 28.28 2.33 2.27
C GLU A 93 28.46 3.85 2.48
N GLU A 94 27.38 4.63 2.65
CA GLU A 94 27.48 6.10 2.69
C GLU A 94 27.13 6.74 4.06
N ASN A 95 26.55 5.98 4.99
CA ASN A 95 25.91 6.54 6.19
C ASN A 95 25.97 5.67 7.45
N SER A 96 26.80 4.62 7.48
CA SER A 96 26.94 3.69 8.62
C SER A 96 27.27 4.36 9.96
N THR A 97 27.82 5.59 9.94
CA THR A 97 28.14 6.38 11.13
C THR A 97 27.14 7.50 11.44
N LYS A 98 26.13 7.76 10.60
CA LYS A 98 25.20 8.90 10.70
C LYS A 98 23.74 8.52 10.99
N PHE A 99 23.38 7.26 10.81
CA PHE A 99 21.99 6.83 11.00
C PHE A 99 21.66 6.54 12.46
N VAL A 100 20.76 7.34 13.05
CA VAL A 100 20.07 7.00 14.32
C VAL A 100 19.04 5.88 14.09
N ARG A 101 18.55 5.74 12.85
CA ARG A 101 17.64 4.69 12.38
C ARG A 101 17.94 4.40 10.91
N TRP A 102 17.73 3.15 10.48
CA TRP A 102 17.79 2.79 9.06
C TRP A 102 16.82 3.63 8.22
N PRO A 103 17.24 4.12 7.05
CA PRO A 103 16.36 4.89 6.17
C PRO A 103 15.23 4.00 5.61
N GLU A 104 14.17 4.60 5.14
CA GLU A 104 13.15 3.92 4.35
C GLU A 104 13.28 4.37 2.89
N LEU A 105 13.22 3.42 1.96
CA LEU A 105 13.22 3.71 0.53
C LEU A 105 11.79 3.95 0.08
N CYS A 106 11.50 5.13 -0.45
CA CYS A 106 10.13 5.52 -0.76
C CYS A 106 9.87 5.61 -2.27
N PHE A 107 8.74 5.06 -2.70
CA PHE A 107 8.25 5.17 -4.07
C PHE A 107 6.83 5.74 -4.10
N ARG A 108 6.53 6.60 -5.08
CA ARG A 108 5.17 7.03 -5.40
C ARG A 108 4.57 6.13 -6.45
N VAL A 109 3.34 5.67 -6.23
CA VAL A 109 2.56 4.98 -7.25
C VAL A 109 2.10 5.98 -8.30
N LYS A 110 2.50 5.79 -9.56
CA LYS A 110 2.17 6.68 -10.67
C LYS A 110 0.97 6.21 -11.45
N ARG A 111 0.85 4.90 -11.66
CA ARG A 111 -0.19 4.29 -12.48
C ARG A 111 -0.36 2.82 -12.12
N ILE A 112 -1.60 2.33 -12.20
CA ILE A 112 -1.94 0.93 -11.97
C ILE A 112 -2.69 0.41 -13.19
N LEU A 113 -2.22 -0.67 -13.80
CA LEU A 113 -2.92 -1.32 -14.90
C LEU A 113 -3.61 -2.61 -14.44
N PRO A 114 -4.90 -2.78 -14.72
CA PRO A 114 -5.66 -3.94 -14.28
C PRO A 114 -5.20 -5.21 -15.01
N ALA A 115 -5.34 -6.36 -14.35
CA ALA A 115 -5.28 -7.64 -15.04
C ALA A 115 -6.44 -7.80 -16.03
N GLU A 116 -6.12 -8.36 -17.20
CA GLU A 116 -7.14 -8.73 -18.18
C GLU A 116 -8.11 -9.71 -17.53
N LYS A 117 -9.41 -9.44 -17.62
CA LYS A 117 -10.43 -10.39 -17.19
C LYS A 117 -10.36 -11.58 -18.15
N ILE A 118 -9.90 -12.73 -17.67
CA ILE A 118 -10.09 -13.98 -18.41
C ILE A 118 -11.61 -14.17 -18.53
N GLN A 119 -12.15 -13.96 -19.74
CA GLN A 119 -13.52 -14.33 -20.03
C GLN A 119 -13.59 -15.85 -19.93
N GLN A 120 -14.20 -16.35 -18.86
CA GLN A 120 -14.64 -17.74 -18.81
C GLN A 120 -15.77 -17.88 -19.83
N SER A 121 -15.39 -18.28 -21.05
CA SER A 121 -16.28 -18.88 -22.03
C SER A 121 -16.80 -20.19 -21.41
N ILE A 122 -17.97 -20.14 -20.78
CA ILE A 122 -18.73 -21.35 -20.50
C ILE A 122 -19.31 -21.78 -21.86
N GLY A 123 -18.68 -22.78 -22.47
CA GLY A 123 -19.22 -23.50 -23.62
C GLY A 123 -20.30 -24.48 -23.20
#